data_AF-A0A842UPQ3-F1
#
_entry.id   AF-A0A842UPQ3-F1
#
_cell.length_a   1.000
_cell.length_b   1.000
_cell.length_c   1.000
_cell.angle_alpha   90.00
_cell.angle_beta   90.00
_cell.angle_gamma   90.00
#
_symmetry.space_group_name_H-M   'P 1'
#
loop_
_entity.id
_entity.type
_entity.pdbx_description
1 polymer ?
#
loop_
_entity_poly.entity_id
_entity_poly.type
_entity_poly.pdbx_seq_one_letter_code
_entity_poly.pdbx_strand_id
1 'polypeptide(L)' 'MKLQKILSRRYKGKNYHKYIIVIPEDEINKAKFKQGDELKIESKKGEVRIRKV' A
#
# COMPACT_ATOMS: atom_id res chain seq x y z
N MET A 1 -0.95 9.33 9.81
CA MET A 1 -0.57 8.05 9.15
C MET A 1 0.94 7.99 8.99
N LYS A 2 1.54 6.79 8.96
CA LYS A 2 2.98 6.60 8.68
C LYS A 2 3.19 5.42 7.73
N LEU A 3 4.17 5.53 6.84
CA LEU A 3 4.64 4.41 6.04
C LEU A 3 5.42 3.45 6.95
N GLN A 4 4.94 2.23 7.11
CA GLN A 4 5.57 1.22 7.94
C GLN A 4 6.41 0.31 7.05
N LYS A 5 7.70 0.17 7.36
CA LYS A 5 8.60 -0.77 6.69
C LYS A 5 8.77 -2.00 7.58
N ILE A 6 8.32 -3.15 7.09
CA ILE A 6 8.35 -4.42 7.83
C ILE A 6 9.23 -5.40 7.07
N LEU A 7 10.09 -6.13 7.77
CA LEU A 7 10.85 -7.23 7.16
C LEU A 7 9.86 -8.33 6.75
N SER A 8 9.83 -8.66 5.46
CA SER A 8 8.95 -9.69 4.90
C SER A 8 9.63 -11.05 4.97
N ARG A 9 10.83 -11.17 4.40
CA ARG A 9 11.62 -12.39 4.43
C ARG A 9 13.10 -12.11 4.21
N ARG A 10 13.95 -13.02 4.67
CA ARG A 10 15.35 -13.07 4.27
C ARG A 10 15.54 -14.22 3.30
N TYR A 11 16.16 -13.97 2.16
CA TYR A 11 16.39 -15.00 1.15
C TYR A 11 17.74 -14.78 0.45
N LYS A 12 18.59 -15.81 0.44
CA LYS A 12 19.97 -15.78 -0.09
C LYS A 12 20.77 -14.55 0.35
N GLY A 13 20.75 -14.26 1.65
CA GLY A 13 21.46 -13.12 2.24
C GLY A 13 20.82 -11.75 2.00
N LYS A 14 19.76 -11.65 1.19
CA LYS A 14 19.02 -10.41 0.93
C LYS A 14 17.79 -10.29 1.82
N ASN A 15 17.56 -9.09 2.34
CA ASN A 15 16.37 -8.75 3.13
C ASN A 15 15.30 -8.15 2.20
N TYR A 16 14.13 -8.77 2.18
CA TYR A 16 12.97 -8.29 1.45
C TYR A 16 12.05 -7.60 2.45
N HIS A 17 11.69 -6.35 2.15
CA HIS A 17 10.79 -5.57 3.00
C HIS A 17 9.43 -5.41 2.31
N LYS A 18 8.37 -5.39 3.12
CA LYS A 18 7.05 -4.94 2.70
C LYS A 18 6.78 -3.57 3.32
N TYR A 19 6.06 -2.74 2.58
CA TYR A 19 5.60 -1.45 3.05
C TYR A 19 4.10 -1.50 3.29
N ILE A 20 3.66 -1.03 4.45
CA ILE A 20 2.26 -0.98 4.84
C ILE A 20 1.89 0.46 5.19
N ILE A 21 0.76 0.93 4.65
CA ILE A 21 0.09 2.15 5.09
C ILE A 21 -1.24 1.75 5.71
N VAL A 22 -1.60 2.40 6.81
CA VAL A 22 -2.92 2.25 7.42
C VAL A 22 -3.77 3.40 6.91
N ILE A 23 -4.72 3.12 6.03
CA ILE A 23 -5.67 4.10 5.49
C ILE A 23 -6.89 4.12 6.42
N PRO A 24 -7.32 5.30 6.91
CA PRO A 24 -8.55 5.43 7.70
C PRO A 24 -9.77 4.89 6.97
N GLU A 25 -10.71 4.34 7.72
CA GLU A 25 -11.96 3.77 7.18
C GLU A 25 -12.76 4.79 6.36
N ASP A 26 -12.82 6.04 6.81
CA ASP A 26 -13.50 7.13 6.10
C ASP A 26 -12.97 7.32 4.66
N GLU A 27 -11.66 7.19 4.46
CA GLU A 27 -11.03 7.34 3.14
C GLU A 27 -11.28 6.12 2.25
N ILE A 28 -11.29 4.90 2.84
CA ILE A 28 -11.69 3.67 2.15
C ILE A 28 -13.13 3.77 1.66
N ASN A 29 -14.04 4.28 2.50
CA ASN A 29 -15.45 4.46 2.18
C ASN A 29 -15.66 5.50 1.08
N LYS A 30 -14.98 6.66 1.15
CA LYS A 30 -15.01 7.68 0.10
C LYS A 30 -14.48 7.15 -1.23
N ALA A 31 -13.41 6.36 -1.20
CA ALA A 31 -12.85 5.70 -2.38
C ALA A 31 -13.70 4.52 -2.87
N LYS A 32 -14.74 4.13 -2.12
CA LYS A 32 -15.61 2.96 -2.35
C LYS A 32 -14.83 1.66 -2.47
N PHE A 33 -13.65 1.55 -1.86
CA PHE A 33 -12.84 0.34 -1.88
C PHE A 33 -13.48 -0.74 -1.01
N LYS A 34 -13.31 -2.00 -1.42
CA LYS A 34 -13.78 -3.18 -0.72
C LYS A 34 -12.65 -4.20 -0.62
N GLN A 35 -12.74 -5.08 0.36
CA GLN A 35 -11.82 -6.20 0.47
C GLN A 35 -11.90 -7.07 -0.80
N GLY A 36 -10.74 -7.39 -1.36
CA GLY A 36 -10.63 -8.18 -2.59
C GLY A 36 -10.64 -7.38 -3.88
N ASP A 37 -10.88 -6.05 -3.83
CA ASP A 37 -10.72 -5.20 -5.01
C ASP A 37 -9.29 -5.24 -5.54
N GLU A 38 -9.13 -5.37 -6.84
CA GLU A 38 -7.85 -5.15 -7.51
C GLU A 38 -7.58 -3.65 -7.61
N LEU A 39 -6.37 -3.26 -7.19
CA LEU A 39 -5.95 -1.86 -7.15
C LEU A 39 -4.70 -1.66 -8.00
N LYS A 40 -4.68 -0.57 -8.76
CA LYS A 40 -3.50 -0.08 -9.47
C LYS A 40 -2.88 1.08 -8.71
N ILE A 41 -1.55 1.08 -8.69
CA ILE A 41 -0.74 2.12 -8.06
C ILE A 41 0.02 2.88 -9.14
N GLU A 42 -0.05 4.22 -9.08
CA GLU A 42 0.73 5.13 -9.92
C GLU A 42 1.48 6.10 -9.01
N SER A 43 2.73 6.44 -9.35
CA SER A 43 3.57 7.33 -8.54
C SER A 43 4.06 8.50 -9.38
N LYS A 44 3.95 9.73 -8.84
CA LYS A 44 4.44 10.96 -9.49
C LYS A 44 4.97 11.92 -8.43
N LYS A 45 6.27 12.27 -8.51
CA LYS A 45 6.95 13.30 -7.72
C LYS A 45 6.42 13.47 -6.28
N GLY A 46 6.64 12.47 -5.42
CA GLY A 46 6.25 12.52 -4.00
C GLY A 46 4.79 12.12 -3.71
N GLU A 47 3.99 11.84 -4.73
CA GLU A 47 2.61 11.37 -4.61
C GLU A 47 2.47 9.91 -5.05
N VAL A 48 1.65 9.15 -4.31
CA VAL A 48 1.20 7.80 -4.69
C VAL A 48 -0.31 7.83 -4.83
N ARG A 49 -0.82 7.53 -6.04
CA ARG A 49 -2.24 7.38 -6.33
C ARG A 49 -2.62 5.91 -6.39
N ILE A 50 -3.66 5.56 -5.66
CA ILE A 50 -4.23 4.21 -5.64
C ILE A 50 -5.63 4.31 -6.26
N ARG A 51 -5.93 3.46 -7.24
CA ARG A 51 -7.22 3.44 -7.95
C ARG A 51 -7.67 2.00 -8.17
N LYS A 52 -8.98 1.78 -8.27
CA LYS A 52 -9.51 0.48 -8.72
C LYS A 52 -9.11 0.21 -10.15
N VAL A 53 -8.90 -1.07 -10.46
CA VAL A 53 -8.79 -1.60 -11.82
C VAL A 53 -10.17 -1.98 -12.33
#